data_AF-A0A1M6QNT8-F1
#
_entry.id   AF-A0A1M6QNT8-F1
#
_cell.length_a   1.000
_cell.length_b   1.000
_cell.length_c   1.000
_cell.angle_alpha   90.00
_cell.angle_beta   90.00
_cell.angle_gamma   90.00
#
_symmetry.space_group_name_H-M   'P 1'
#
loop_
_entity.id
_entity.type
_entity.pdbx_description
1 polymer ?
#
loop_
_entity_poly.entity_id
_entity_poly.type
_entity_poly.pdbx_seq_one_letter_code
_entity_poly.pdbx_strand_id
1 'polypeptide(L)' 'PFGIETDEKTYRYQCLECRFEEDVPRFIIDEFIEDDFFASGCDIENFEVKMPILICPKCNGELVSKNTDE' A
#
# COMPACT_ATOMS: atom_id res chain seq x y z
N PRO A 1 9.42 25.39 7.89
CA PRO A 1 9.11 24.60 6.69
C PRO A 1 9.96 23.33 6.69
N PHE A 2 9.42 22.24 7.25
CA PHE A 2 10.14 20.97 7.29
C PHE A 2 10.02 20.30 5.93
N GLY A 3 10.95 20.64 5.04
CA GLY A 3 11.29 19.79 3.90
C GLY A 3 12.11 18.63 4.42
N ILE A 4 11.44 17.55 4.79
CA ILE A 4 12.06 16.24 4.89
C ILE A 4 12.05 15.67 3.48
N GLU A 5 13.12 15.94 2.73
CA GLU A 5 13.51 15.10 1.60
C GLU A 5 14.16 13.85 2.20
N THR A 6 13.32 12.98 2.74
CA THR A 6 13.66 11.61 2.99
C THR A 6 13.51 10.89 1.65
N ASP A 7 14.53 10.12 1.25
CA ASP A 7 14.48 9.14 0.15
C ASP A 7 13.53 8.01 0.58
N GLU A 8 12.30 8.37 0.91
CA GLU A 8 11.26 7.50 1.43
C GLU A 8 10.79 6.65 0.28
N LYS A 9 11.07 5.35 0.36
CA LYS A 9 10.53 4.38 -0.59
C LYS A 9 9.02 4.56 -0.63
N THR A 10 8.49 4.81 -1.82
CA THR A 10 7.06 4.85 -2.08
C THR A 10 6.67 3.68 -2.96
N TYR A 11 5.41 3.26 -2.84
CA TYR A 11 4.78 2.33 -3.77
C TYR A 11 3.77 3.10 -4.61
N ARG A 12 3.81 2.90 -5.92
CA ARG A 12 2.82 3.52 -6.81
C ARG A 12 1.55 2.70 -6.81
N TYR A 13 0.43 3.38 -6.59
CA TYR A 13 -0.91 2.81 -6.61
C TYR A 13 -1.74 3.40 -7.76
N GLN A 14 -2.62 2.59 -8.36
CA GLN A 14 -3.57 3.04 -9.37
C GLN A 14 -4.98 2.51 -9.11
N CYS A 15 -5.97 3.40 -9.19
CA CYS A 15 -7.38 3.02 -9.11
C CYS A 15 -7.81 2.34 -10.41
N LEU A 16 -8.44 1.17 -10.29
CA LEU A 16 -8.90 0.39 -11.43
C LEU A 16 -10.07 1.05 -12.17
N GLU A 17 -10.88 1.86 -11.46
CA GLU A 17 -12.07 2.51 -12.01
C GLU A 17 -11.76 3.87 -12.66
N CYS A 18 -11.25 4.82 -11.88
CA CYS A 18 -11.05 6.19 -12.33
C CYS A 18 -9.63 6.50 -12.82
N ARG A 19 -8.72 5.51 -12.78
CA ARG A 19 -7.30 5.63 -13.17
C ARG A 19 -6.49 6.66 -12.37
N PHE A 20 -7.01 7.13 -11.23
CA PHE A 20 -6.25 7.94 -10.29
C PHE A 20 -4.99 7.21 -9.83
N GLU A 21 -3.87 7.91 -9.75
CA GLU A 21 -2.59 7.38 -9.31
C GLU A 21 -2.04 8.20 -8.14
N GLU A 22 -1.41 7.51 -7.20
CA GLU A 22 -0.77 8.13 -6.04
C GLU A 22 0.46 7.32 -5.63
N ASP A 23 1.50 8.02 -5.18
CA ASP A 23 2.67 7.41 -4.57
C ASP A 23 2.45 7.34 -3.06
N VAL A 24 2.32 6.13 -2.52
CA VAL A 24 2.02 5.87 -1.11
C VAL A 24 3.33 5.54 -0.38
N PRO A 25 3.65 6.20 0.75
CA PRO A 25 4.86 5.89 1.51
C PRO A 25 4.91 4.43 1.99
N ARG A 26 6.09 3.82 1.94
CA ARG A 26 6.30 2.42 2.38
C ARG A 26 5.86 2.19 3.82
N PHE A 27 6.08 3.14 4.73
CA PHE A 27 5.71 2.96 6.14
C PHE A 27 4.19 2.76 6.31
N ILE A 28 3.37 3.45 5.51
CA ILE A 28 1.92 3.25 5.50
C ILE A 28 1.58 1.84 5.05
N ILE A 29 2.24 1.34 4.00
CA ILE A 29 2.04 -0.02 3.49
C ILE A 29 2.46 -1.08 4.52
N ASP A 30 3.60 -0.88 5.18
CA ASP A 30 4.09 -1.77 6.23
C ASP A 30 3.08 -1.83 7.39
N GLU A 31 2.50 -0.70 7.82
CA GLU A 31 1.46 -0.67 8.86
C GLU A 31 0.22 -1.48 8.47
N PHE A 32 -0.25 -1.39 7.22
CA PHE A 32 -1.39 -2.19 6.75
C PHE A 32 -1.09 -3.70 6.72
N ILE A 33 0.12 -4.09 6.33
CA ILE A 33 0.54 -5.50 6.30
C ILE A 33 0.65 -6.04 7.73
N GLU A 34 1.17 -5.26 8.66
CA GLU A 34 1.23 -5.63 10.08
C GLU A 34 -0.18 -5.82 10.66
N ASP A 35 -1.11 -4.92 10.35
CA ASP A 35 -2.51 -5.02 10.81
C ASP A 35 -3.20 -6.29 10.25
N ASP A 36 -2.97 -6.61 8.97
CA ASP A 36 -3.46 -7.86 8.36
C ASP A 36 -2.82 -9.10 9.01
N PHE A 37 -1.52 -9.07 9.31
CA PHE A 37 -0.83 -10.13 10.03
C PHE A 37 -1.46 -10.38 11.41
N PHE A 38 -1.64 -9.33 12.22
CA PHE A 38 -2.27 -9.46 13.54
C PHE A 38 -3.72 -9.91 13.47
N ALA A 39 -4.47 -9.49 12.44
CA ALA A 39 -5.84 -9.91 12.22
C ALA A 39 -5.96 -11.37 11.73
N SER A 40 -4.98 -11.86 10.98
CA SER A 40 -5.00 -13.21 10.40
C SER A 40 -4.92 -14.32 11.46
N GLY A 41 -4.29 -14.05 12.61
CA GLY A 41 -4.00 -15.07 13.64
C GLY A 41 -3.04 -16.16 13.18
N CYS A 42 -2.39 -15.98 12.02
CA CYS A 42 -1.39 -16.89 11.49
C CYS A 42 -0.02 -16.67 12.16
N ASP A 43 0.76 -17.75 12.26
CA ASP A 43 2.18 -17.63 12.58
C ASP A 43 2.94 -17.00 11.40
N ILE A 44 4.08 -16.37 11.69
CA ILE A 44 4.92 -15.70 10.69
C ILE A 44 5.36 -16.62 9.54
N GLU A 45 5.49 -17.93 9.79
CA GLU A 45 5.86 -18.93 8.78
C GLU A 45 4.73 -19.23 7.78
N ASN A 46 3.49 -18.93 8.15
CA ASN A 46 2.29 -19.19 7.34
C ASN A 46 1.66 -17.90 6.78
N PHE A 47 2.21 -16.73 7.11
CA PHE A 47 1.68 -15.46 6.64
C PHE A 47 2.23 -15.12 5.24
N GLU A 48 1.34 -15.00 4.27
CA GLU A 48 1.68 -14.53 2.93
C GLU A 48 1.59 -13.00 2.86
N VAL A 49 2.74 -12.32 2.76
CA VAL A 49 2.77 -10.86 2.58
C VAL A 49 2.18 -10.49 1.23
N LYS A 50 1.09 -9.72 1.24
CA LYS A 50 0.41 -9.21 0.04
C LYS A 50 0.32 -7.69 0.12
N MET A 51 0.47 -7.02 -1.02
CA MET A 51 0.27 -5.57 -1.09
C MET A 51 -1.21 -5.27 -0.77
N PRO A 52 -1.49 -4.35 0.16
CA PRO A 52 -2.85 -4.03 0.56
C PRO A 52 -3.59 -3.35 -0.58
N ILE A 53 -4.90 -3.62 -0.69
CA ILE A 53 -5.82 -2.86 -1.55
C ILE A 53 -6.31 -1.65 -0.77
N LEU A 54 -6.08 -0.45 -1.30
CA LEU A 54 -6.48 0.80 -0.68
C LEU A 54 -7.83 1.28 -1.27
N ILE A 55 -8.47 2.23 -0.60
CA ILE A 55 -9.68 2.88 -1.09
C ILE A 55 -9.29 4.12 -1.89
N CYS A 56 -9.75 4.22 -3.14
CA CYS A 56 -9.49 5.36 -3.99
C CYS A 56 -10.16 6.63 -3.41
N PRO A 57 -9.40 7.71 -3.17
CA PRO A 57 -9.96 8.96 -2.61
C PRO A 57 -10.81 9.75 -3.62
N LYS A 58 -10.88 9.33 -4.89
CA LYS A 58 -11.64 10.01 -5.96
C LYS A 58 -13.01 9.39 -6.22
N CYS A 59 -13.10 8.07 -6.21
CA CYS A 59 -14.33 7.34 -6.57
C CYS A 59 -14.74 6.27 -5.55
N ASN A 60 -13.99 6.11 -4.45
CA ASN A 60 -14.15 5.03 -3.46
C ASN A 60 -13.97 3.60 -4.03
N GLY A 61 -13.46 3.48 -5.26
CA GLY A 61 -13.10 2.20 -5.86
C GLY A 61 -11.81 1.61 -5.32
N GLU A 62 -11.43 0.45 -5.84
CA GLU A 62 -10.18 -0.23 -5.47
C GLU A 62 -8.96 0.50 -6.05
N LEU A 63 -8.02 0.83 -5.17
CA LEU A 63 -6.73 1.43 -5.47
C LEU A 63 -5.65 0.36 -5.19
N VAL A 64 -5.06 -0.18 -6.25
CA VAL A 64 -4.14 -1.34 -6.18
C VAL A 64 -2.70 -0.92 -6.47
N SER A 65 -1.72 -1.63 -5.90
CA SER A 65 -0.32 -1.38 -6.21
C SER A 65 -0.06 -1.66 -7.68
N LYS A 66 0.48 -0.68 -8.41
CA LYS A 66 1.11 -0.95 -9.69
C LYS A 66 2.39 -1.71 -9.39
N ASN A 67 2.34 -3.03 -9.51
CA ASN A 67 3.55 -3.85 -9.48
C ASN A 67 4.55 -3.20 -10.43
N THR A 68 5.64 -2.68 -9.87
CA THR A 68 6.85 -2.46 -10.63
C THR A 68 7.47 -3.86 -10.69
N ASP A 69 6.98 -4.68 -11.61
CA ASP A 69 7.73 -5.85 -12.07
C ASP A 69 9.10 -5.30 -12.51
N GLU A 70 10.12 -5.49 -11.70
CA GLU A 70 11.52 -5.51 -12.15
C GLU A 70 11.87 -6.91 -12.64
#